data_AF-U6GR32-F1
#
_entry.id   AF-U6GR32-F1
#
_cell.length_a   1.000
_cell.length_b   1.000
_cell.length_c   1.000
_cell.angle_alpha   90.00
_cell.angle_beta   90.00
_cell.angle_gamma   90.00
#
_symmetry.space_group_name_H-M   'P 1'
#
loop_
_entity.id
_entity.type
_entity.pdbx_description
1 polymer ?
#
loop_
_entity_poly.entity_id
_entity_poly.type
_entity_poly.pdbx_seq_one_letter_code
_entity_poly.pdbx_strand_id
1 'polypeptide(L)'
;LKPYNFFASGKRLRRGAPHPLMLVQKQFKHVLTTMGFEEMDTNQFVDPSFWCFDSLYMPQQHPARDAQDTFFIQSPEKSNASLLPASFVSAVKQMHEKGGSGSTGWGYNWSLDESLRNVMRTHTTSVSARMLYQMAQECKETGVFRPRKLFSIDRVFRNENLDATHLAEFHQVEGVVADKNLSLGHLMGVMETFYKAIGIEKLQFKPTFNPYTEPSMEIFGYHPGLKRWIEVGNSGMFRPEMLRPMGLPEDVSVIAWGLSLER
;
A
#
# COMPACT_ATOMS: atom_id res chain seq x y z
N LEU A 1 -9.74 41.88 -51.10
CA LEU A 1 -9.51 41.13 -49.84
C LEU A 1 -8.57 39.96 -50.14
N LYS A 2 -7.47 39.78 -49.39
CA LYS A 2 -6.63 38.58 -49.56
C LYS A 2 -7.41 37.34 -49.11
N PRO A 3 -7.35 36.20 -49.84
CA PRO A 3 -8.00 34.97 -49.43
C PRO A 3 -7.39 34.46 -48.12
N TYR A 4 -8.24 34.01 -47.19
CA TYR A 4 -7.82 33.45 -45.91
C TYR A 4 -7.20 32.06 -46.11
N ASN A 5 -6.02 31.82 -45.56
CA ASN A 5 -5.34 30.54 -45.69
C ASN A 5 -5.86 29.53 -44.65
N PHE A 6 -6.81 28.68 -45.06
CA PHE A 6 -7.36 27.61 -44.23
C PHE A 6 -6.39 26.44 -43.97
N PHE A 7 -5.25 26.38 -44.67
CA PHE A 7 -4.21 25.35 -44.44
C PHE A 7 -3.24 25.73 -43.30
N ALA A 8 -3.32 26.95 -42.77
CA ALA A 8 -2.55 27.37 -41.62
C ALA A 8 -3.28 27.01 -40.31
N SER A 9 -2.51 26.65 -39.28
CA SER A 9 -3.06 26.57 -37.93
C SER A 9 -3.55 27.94 -37.48
N GLY A 10 -4.75 27.98 -36.90
CA GLY A 10 -5.27 29.19 -36.27
C GLY A 10 -4.45 29.63 -35.08
N LYS A 11 -4.79 30.80 -34.52
CA LYS A 11 -4.16 31.29 -33.30
C LYS A 11 -4.37 30.28 -32.16
N ARG A 12 -3.28 29.80 -31.56
CA ARG A 12 -3.34 28.90 -30.39
C ARG A 12 -4.13 29.56 -29.26
N LEU A 13 -5.20 28.91 -28.84
CA LEU A 13 -5.98 29.33 -27.68
C LEU A 13 -5.24 28.93 -26.41
N ARG A 14 -5.16 29.85 -25.44
CA ARG A 14 -4.65 29.54 -24.10
C ARG A 14 -5.79 28.92 -23.28
N ARG A 15 -5.54 27.76 -22.68
CA ARG A 15 -6.47 27.05 -21.80
C ARG A 15 -5.72 26.50 -20.59
N GLY A 16 -6.42 26.28 -19.47
CA GLY A 16 -5.87 25.53 -18.35
C GLY A 16 -5.54 24.09 -18.76
N ALA A 17 -4.44 23.56 -18.26
CA ALA A 17 -4.01 22.19 -18.50
C ALA A 17 -3.77 21.51 -17.13
N PRO A 18 -4.55 20.48 -16.75
CA PRO A 18 -4.27 19.73 -15.55
C PRO A 18 -2.95 18.96 -15.70
N HIS A 19 -2.26 18.75 -14.58
CA HIS A 19 -1.05 17.92 -14.59
C HIS A 19 -1.39 16.50 -15.05
N PRO A 20 -0.64 15.89 -15.99
CA PRO A 20 -0.93 14.56 -16.51
C PRO A 20 -1.11 13.50 -15.42
N LEU A 21 -0.25 13.51 -14.39
CA LEU A 21 -0.35 12.61 -13.25
C LEU A 21 -1.70 12.70 -12.52
N MET A 22 -2.25 13.91 -12.37
CA MET A 22 -3.55 14.12 -11.73
C MET A 22 -4.71 13.59 -12.58
N LEU A 23 -4.56 13.59 -13.91
CA LEU A 23 -5.54 12.96 -14.80
C LEU A 23 -5.52 11.44 -14.63
N VAL A 24 -4.34 10.84 -14.57
CA VAL A 24 -4.18 9.39 -14.34
C VAL A 24 -4.71 9.02 -12.94
N GLN A 25 -4.35 9.77 -11.89
CA GLN A 25 -4.89 9.58 -10.54
C GLN A 25 -6.42 9.56 -10.54
N LYS A 26 -7.04 10.52 -11.23
CA LYS A 26 -8.50 10.61 -11.34
C LYS A 26 -9.10 9.39 -12.05
N GLN A 27 -8.42 8.86 -13.08
CA GLN A 27 -8.84 7.64 -13.77
C GLN A 27 -8.76 6.42 -12.86
N PHE A 28 -7.64 6.22 -12.15
CA PHE A 28 -7.46 5.11 -11.20
C PHE A 28 -8.50 5.16 -10.08
N LYS A 29 -8.72 6.35 -9.49
CA LYS A 29 -9.76 6.59 -8.50
C LYS A 29 -11.14 6.22 -9.02
N HIS A 30 -11.48 6.64 -10.24
CA HIS A 30 -12.76 6.31 -10.86
C HIS A 30 -12.96 4.80 -11.04
N VAL A 31 -11.93 4.07 -11.49
CA VAL A 31 -11.98 2.60 -11.63
C VAL A 31 -12.21 1.94 -10.28
N LEU A 32 -11.42 2.30 -9.26
CA LEU A 32 -11.52 1.71 -7.92
C LEU A 32 -12.87 1.99 -7.27
N THR A 33 -13.38 3.21 -7.35
CA THR A 33 -14.73 3.54 -6.86
C THR A 33 -15.81 2.75 -7.60
N THR A 34 -15.68 2.56 -8.92
CA THR A 34 -16.63 1.74 -9.70
C THR A 34 -16.59 0.26 -9.31
N MET A 35 -15.43 -0.24 -8.85
CA MET A 35 -15.28 -1.59 -8.30
C MET A 35 -15.78 -1.74 -6.85
N GLY A 36 -16.30 -0.64 -6.27
CA GLY A 36 -16.85 -0.60 -4.92
C GLY A 36 -15.81 -0.40 -3.82
N PHE A 37 -14.64 0.17 -4.14
CA PHE A 37 -13.64 0.53 -3.14
C PHE A 37 -13.93 1.89 -2.52
N GLU A 38 -13.73 1.98 -1.21
CA GLU A 38 -13.80 3.19 -0.40
C GLU A 38 -12.40 3.79 -0.22
N GLU A 39 -12.26 5.10 -0.35
CA GLU A 39 -10.96 5.78 -0.23
C GLU A 39 -10.55 5.90 1.23
N MET A 40 -9.32 5.52 1.55
CA MET A 40 -8.73 5.65 2.88
C MET A 40 -8.21 7.07 3.12
N ASP A 41 -8.26 7.52 4.38
CA ASP A 41 -7.65 8.77 4.79
C ASP A 41 -6.12 8.63 4.88
N THR A 42 -5.41 9.34 4.00
CA THR A 42 -3.95 9.35 3.91
C THR A 42 -3.32 10.68 4.34
N ASN A 43 -4.02 11.52 5.11
CA ASN A 43 -3.66 12.91 5.44
C ASN A 43 -2.37 13.13 6.29
N GLN A 44 -1.46 12.17 6.32
CA GLN A 44 -0.19 12.23 7.06
C GLN A 44 0.97 11.69 6.23
N PHE A 45 2.08 12.42 6.17
CA PHE A 45 3.33 11.95 5.55
C PHE A 45 4.30 11.33 6.55
N VAL A 46 4.18 11.71 7.82
CA VAL A 46 5.02 11.18 8.90
C VAL A 46 4.26 10.08 9.61
N ASP A 47 4.89 8.91 9.73
CA ASP A 47 4.40 7.80 10.51
C ASP A 47 5.46 7.40 11.56
N PRO A 48 5.06 6.99 12.77
CA PRO A 48 5.99 6.25 13.62
C PRO A 48 6.31 4.91 12.96
N SER A 49 7.53 4.45 13.15
CA SER A 49 8.02 3.16 12.65
C SER A 49 7.12 1.99 13.06
N PHE A 50 6.39 2.12 14.17
CA PHE A 50 5.34 1.18 14.55
C PHE A 50 4.31 0.93 13.43
N TRP A 51 3.69 1.98 12.89
CA TRP A 51 2.68 1.83 11.85
C TRP A 51 3.30 1.55 10.49
N CYS A 52 4.47 2.12 10.20
CA CYS A 52 5.16 1.91 8.94
C CYS A 52 5.75 0.49 8.82
N PHE A 53 6.15 -0.16 9.92
CA PHE A 53 6.95 -1.38 9.87
C PHE A 53 6.46 -2.45 10.84
N ASP A 54 6.43 -2.17 12.14
CA ASP A 54 6.19 -3.22 13.16
C ASP A 54 4.78 -3.80 13.08
N SER A 55 3.77 -2.96 12.83
CA SER A 55 2.37 -3.37 12.69
C SER A 55 2.13 -4.23 11.44
N LEU A 56 3.02 -4.14 10.46
CA LEU A 56 3.03 -4.97 9.26
C LEU A 56 3.78 -6.29 9.48
N TYR A 57 4.22 -6.58 10.70
CA TYR A 57 5.05 -7.75 11.01
C TYR A 57 6.43 -7.73 10.32
N MET A 58 6.93 -6.54 9.93
CA MET A 58 8.28 -6.41 9.39
C MET A 58 9.32 -6.26 10.53
N PRO A 59 10.37 -7.11 10.58
CA PRO A 59 11.32 -7.12 11.70
C PRO A 59 12.13 -5.82 11.80
N GLN A 60 12.60 -5.49 13.01
CA GLN A 60 13.35 -4.25 13.29
C GLN A 60 14.73 -4.19 12.60
N GLN A 61 15.33 -5.34 12.34
CA GLN A 61 16.60 -5.50 11.64
C GLN A 61 16.46 -5.56 10.11
N HIS A 62 15.27 -5.30 9.56
CA HIS A 62 15.05 -5.36 8.11
C HIS A 62 15.77 -4.21 7.39
N PRO A 63 16.49 -4.45 6.28
CA PRO A 63 17.25 -3.41 5.56
C PRO A 63 16.44 -2.18 5.18
N ALA A 64 15.16 -2.37 4.82
CA ALA A 64 14.26 -1.24 4.52
C ALA A 64 14.10 -0.23 5.69
N ARG A 65 14.49 -0.57 6.92
CA ARG A 65 14.49 0.32 8.09
C ARG A 65 15.83 1.02 8.30
N ASP A 66 16.82 0.77 7.46
CA ASP A 66 18.09 1.46 7.52
C ASP A 66 17.95 2.88 6.97
N ALA A 67 18.78 3.79 7.47
CA ALA A 67 18.82 5.18 7.01
C ALA A 67 19.22 5.31 5.53
N GLN A 68 19.75 4.25 4.92
CA GLN A 68 20.05 4.19 3.49
C GLN A 68 18.78 4.07 2.64
N ASP A 69 17.69 3.49 3.15
CA ASP A 69 16.45 3.26 2.40
C ASP A 69 15.30 4.16 2.88
N THR A 70 15.33 4.60 4.14
CA THR A 70 14.23 5.35 4.78
C THR A 70 14.65 6.74 5.27
N PHE A 71 13.83 7.73 4.98
CA PHE A 71 13.97 9.07 5.57
C PHE A 71 13.44 9.10 7.01
N PHE A 72 14.35 9.12 7.97
CA PHE A 72 14.03 9.35 9.38
C PHE A 72 13.83 10.84 9.68
N ILE A 73 12.86 11.14 10.55
CA ILE A 73 12.57 12.51 10.97
C ILE A 73 13.56 12.92 12.06
N GLN A 74 14.15 14.10 11.92
CA GLN A 74 14.99 14.69 12.97
C GLN A 74 14.17 15.44 14.03
N SER A 75 13.10 16.14 13.62
CA SER A 75 12.23 16.87 14.54
C SER A 75 10.78 16.87 14.03
N PRO A 76 9.82 16.29 14.76
CA PRO A 76 9.99 15.49 15.98
C PRO A 76 10.57 14.09 15.70
N GLU A 77 11.69 13.72 16.32
CA GLU A 77 12.36 12.42 16.11
C GLU A 77 11.48 11.22 16.49
N LYS A 78 10.76 11.33 17.61
CA LYS A 78 9.94 10.25 18.16
C LYS A 78 8.50 10.68 18.35
N SER A 79 7.57 9.78 18.06
CA SER A 79 6.17 9.93 18.43
C SER A 79 5.96 9.68 19.93
N ASN A 80 4.94 10.30 20.49
CA ASN A 80 4.54 10.04 21.86
C ASN A 80 3.92 8.63 21.96
N ALA A 81 4.46 7.79 22.84
CA ALA A 81 3.98 6.42 23.04
C ALA A 81 2.49 6.33 23.41
N SER A 82 1.93 7.36 24.06
CA SER A 82 0.50 7.42 24.39
C SER A 82 -0.43 7.49 23.19
N LEU A 83 0.08 7.84 22.00
CA LEU A 83 -0.68 7.83 20.74
C LEU A 83 -0.83 6.42 20.16
N LEU A 84 -0.07 5.44 20.67
CA LEU A 84 -0.16 4.06 20.25
C LEU A 84 -1.05 3.26 21.22
N PRO A 85 -1.98 2.42 20.72
CA PRO A 85 -2.80 1.59 21.60
C PRO A 85 -1.93 0.58 22.35
N ALA A 86 -1.82 0.70 23.67
CA ALA A 86 -0.89 -0.09 24.49
C ALA A 86 -1.13 -1.61 24.38
N SER A 87 -2.39 -2.04 24.27
CA SER A 87 -2.75 -3.45 24.07
C SER A 87 -2.26 -3.97 22.72
N PHE A 88 -2.38 -3.16 21.67
CA PHE A 88 -1.93 -3.53 20.33
C PHE A 88 -0.40 -3.60 20.26
N VAL A 89 0.29 -2.61 20.84
CA VAL A 89 1.76 -2.60 20.94
C VAL A 89 2.26 -3.86 21.67
N SER A 90 1.62 -4.24 22.77
CA SER A 90 1.98 -5.47 23.49
C SER A 90 1.74 -6.74 22.66
N ALA A 91 0.65 -6.79 21.89
CA ALA A 91 0.35 -7.92 21.02
C ALA A 91 1.34 -8.03 19.85
N VAL A 92 1.70 -6.91 19.23
CA VAL A 92 2.74 -6.84 18.19
C VAL A 92 4.08 -7.28 18.77
N LYS A 93 4.50 -6.74 19.92
CA LYS A 93 5.72 -7.17 20.60
C LYS A 93 5.74 -8.69 20.82
N GLN A 94 4.67 -9.25 21.38
CA GLN A 94 4.59 -10.69 21.61
C GLN A 94 4.71 -11.49 20.31
N MET A 95 3.99 -11.07 19.26
CA MET A 95 4.03 -11.74 17.96
C MET A 95 5.42 -11.70 17.32
N HIS A 96 6.12 -10.57 17.41
CA HIS A 96 7.49 -10.43 16.92
C HIS A 96 8.50 -11.27 17.70
N GLU A 97 8.47 -11.22 19.03
CA GLU A 97 9.47 -11.91 19.87
C GLU A 97 9.24 -13.41 19.95
N LYS A 98 7.98 -13.82 20.20
CA LYS A 98 7.63 -15.20 20.60
C LYS A 98 6.63 -15.87 19.65
N GLY A 99 6.09 -15.14 18.69
CA GLY A 99 5.07 -15.64 17.79
C GLY A 99 3.68 -15.76 18.43
N GLY A 100 2.84 -16.57 17.79
CA GLY A 100 1.43 -16.74 18.11
C GLY A 100 0.63 -17.21 16.89
N SER A 101 -0.53 -17.81 17.12
CA SER A 101 -1.43 -18.28 16.04
C SER A 101 -0.75 -19.22 15.03
N GLY A 102 0.15 -20.11 15.50
CA GLY A 102 0.92 -21.03 14.66
C GLY A 102 2.25 -20.48 14.14
N SER A 103 2.54 -19.19 14.34
CA SER A 103 3.84 -18.59 14.01
C SER A 103 4.85 -18.75 15.16
N THR A 104 6.12 -18.93 14.82
CA THR A 104 7.24 -18.96 15.79
C THR A 104 7.73 -17.57 16.18
N GLY A 105 7.22 -16.52 15.54
CA GLY A 105 7.78 -15.17 15.67
C GLY A 105 9.11 -15.05 14.92
N TRP A 106 9.78 -13.90 15.09
CA TRP A 106 11.10 -13.62 14.54
C TRP A 106 12.25 -14.01 15.48
N GLY A 107 11.98 -14.27 16.77
CA GLY A 107 12.99 -14.75 17.72
C GLY A 107 14.06 -13.71 18.10
N TYR A 108 13.74 -12.42 18.07
CA TYR A 108 14.62 -11.32 18.52
C TYR A 108 13.96 -10.52 19.66
N ASN A 109 14.71 -9.60 20.26
CA ASN A 109 14.18 -8.69 21.28
C ASN A 109 13.61 -7.42 20.63
N TRP A 110 12.31 -7.21 20.75
CA TRP A 110 11.62 -6.09 20.12
C TRP A 110 11.75 -4.83 20.98
N SER A 111 12.20 -3.72 20.39
CA SER A 111 12.42 -2.45 21.05
C SER A 111 11.27 -1.48 20.79
N LEU A 112 10.59 -1.03 21.86
CA LEU A 112 9.58 0.03 21.76
C LEU A 112 10.20 1.34 21.27
N ASP A 113 11.43 1.63 21.70
CA ASP A 113 12.11 2.88 21.34
C ASP A 113 12.28 3.03 19.82
N GLU A 114 12.59 1.93 19.15
CA GLU A 114 12.75 1.90 17.69
C GLU A 114 11.43 2.08 16.96
N SER A 115 10.34 1.52 17.51
CA SER A 115 8.99 1.68 16.98
C SER A 115 8.45 3.11 17.11
N LEU A 116 8.97 3.90 18.05
CA LEU A 116 8.57 5.29 18.23
C LEU A 116 9.28 6.25 17.29
N ARG A 117 10.37 5.86 16.62
CA ARG A 117 11.09 6.71 15.67
C ARG A 117 10.20 7.05 14.49
N ASN A 118 10.08 8.34 14.19
CA ASN A 118 9.28 8.86 13.11
C ASN A 118 10.04 8.75 11.79
N VAL A 119 9.31 8.36 10.74
CA VAL A 119 9.80 8.26 9.37
C VAL A 119 8.83 8.98 8.44
N MET A 120 9.34 9.47 7.31
CA MET A 120 8.48 9.73 6.16
C MET A 120 7.99 8.37 5.67
N ARG A 121 6.67 8.19 5.56
CA ARG A 121 6.10 6.89 5.18
C ARG A 121 6.70 6.39 3.86
N THR A 122 7.14 5.13 3.87
CA THR A 122 7.80 4.50 2.71
C THR A 122 6.83 3.87 1.71
N HIS A 123 5.59 3.66 2.15
CA HIS A 123 4.49 3.06 1.42
C HIS A 123 3.16 3.42 2.09
N THR A 124 2.05 3.41 1.34
CA THR A 124 0.70 3.66 1.90
C THR A 124 0.13 2.50 2.72
N THR A 125 0.83 1.36 2.79
CA THR A 125 0.45 0.18 3.58
C THR A 125 0.34 0.47 5.08
N SER A 126 1.03 1.51 5.58
CA SER A 126 0.85 1.98 6.97
C SER A 126 -0.57 2.48 7.23
N VAL A 127 -1.19 3.12 6.24
CA VAL A 127 -2.58 3.58 6.28
C VAL A 127 -3.53 2.38 6.30
N SER A 128 -3.27 1.39 5.45
CA SER A 128 -4.04 0.13 5.44
C SER A 128 -3.99 -0.59 6.78
N ALA A 129 -2.82 -0.63 7.44
CA ALA A 129 -2.71 -1.20 8.79
C ALA A 129 -3.57 -0.46 9.82
N ARG A 130 -3.61 0.87 9.77
CA ARG A 130 -4.47 1.69 10.64
C ARG A 130 -5.95 1.42 10.39
N MET A 131 -6.36 1.34 9.13
CA MET A 131 -7.75 1.04 8.76
C MET A 131 -8.16 -0.38 9.19
N LEU A 132 -7.31 -1.38 8.96
CA LEU A 132 -7.56 -2.75 9.40
C LEU A 132 -7.63 -2.87 10.93
N TYR A 133 -6.77 -2.14 11.65
CA TYR A 133 -6.84 -2.07 13.11
C TYR A 133 -8.15 -1.45 13.59
N GLN A 134 -8.61 -0.36 12.98
CA GLN A 134 -9.91 0.26 13.28
C GLN A 134 -11.06 -0.71 13.01
N MET A 135 -11.06 -1.39 11.87
CA MET A 135 -12.05 -2.44 11.55
C MET A 135 -12.07 -3.55 12.60
N ALA A 136 -10.91 -3.94 13.12
CA ALA A 136 -10.81 -4.94 14.19
C ALA A 136 -11.42 -4.43 15.50
N GLN A 137 -11.20 -3.16 15.87
CA GLN A 137 -11.80 -2.58 17.08
C GLN A 137 -13.32 -2.45 16.94
N GLU A 138 -13.81 -1.98 15.79
CA GLU A 138 -15.26 -1.94 15.49
C GLU A 138 -15.90 -3.33 15.57
N CYS A 139 -15.23 -4.36 15.03
CA CYS A 139 -15.70 -5.73 15.12
C CYS A 139 -15.75 -6.21 16.57
N LYS A 140 -14.77 -5.84 17.40
CA LYS A 140 -14.73 -6.20 18.82
C LYS A 140 -15.83 -5.52 19.63
N GLU A 141 -16.14 -4.27 19.32
CA GLU A 141 -17.20 -3.49 19.99
C GLU A 141 -18.59 -3.96 19.58
N THR A 142 -18.80 -4.21 18.29
CA THR A 142 -20.13 -4.58 17.75
C THR A 142 -20.40 -6.08 17.77
N GLY A 143 -19.36 -6.92 17.90
CA GLY A 143 -19.43 -8.37 17.76
C GLY A 143 -19.62 -8.85 16.31
N VAL A 144 -19.61 -7.95 15.33
CA VAL A 144 -19.90 -8.27 13.91
C VAL A 144 -18.80 -7.74 13.00
N PHE A 145 -18.16 -8.65 12.26
CA PHE A 145 -17.23 -8.28 11.20
C PHE A 145 -17.98 -7.79 9.95
N ARG A 146 -17.56 -6.66 9.40
CA ARG A 146 -18.11 -6.07 8.16
C ARG A 146 -17.04 -6.06 7.07
N PRO A 147 -17.23 -6.77 5.95
CA PRO A 147 -16.28 -6.76 4.85
C PRO A 147 -16.12 -5.36 4.27
N ARG A 148 -14.89 -5.00 3.89
CA ARG A 148 -14.60 -3.71 3.25
C ARG A 148 -13.60 -3.87 2.10
N LYS A 149 -13.75 -2.99 1.12
CA LYS A 149 -12.79 -2.77 0.02
C LYS A 149 -12.26 -1.36 0.17
N LEU A 150 -10.97 -1.20 0.37
CA LEU A 150 -10.32 0.06 0.68
C LEU A 150 -9.24 0.37 -0.35
N PHE A 151 -9.07 1.63 -0.73
CA PHE A 151 -7.98 2.05 -1.60
C PHE A 151 -7.36 3.37 -1.16
N SER A 152 -6.11 3.60 -1.53
CA SER A 152 -5.45 4.89 -1.38
C SER A 152 -4.63 5.22 -2.62
N ILE A 153 -4.49 6.51 -2.92
CA ILE A 153 -3.53 7.00 -3.91
C ILE A 153 -2.84 8.22 -3.32
N ASP A 154 -1.62 8.04 -2.83
CA ASP A 154 -0.90 9.12 -2.17
C ASP A 154 0.61 8.97 -2.24
N ARG A 155 1.31 10.06 -1.95
CA ARG A 155 2.76 10.18 -2.02
C ARG A 155 3.47 9.44 -0.90
N VAL A 156 4.55 8.76 -1.25
CA VAL A 156 5.43 8.01 -0.36
C VAL A 156 6.88 8.40 -0.64
N PHE A 157 7.78 8.12 0.30
CA PHE A 157 9.14 8.65 0.29
C PHE A 157 10.15 7.52 0.51
N ARG A 158 11.19 7.46 -0.31
CA ARG A 158 12.27 6.48 -0.18
C ARG A 158 13.60 7.16 -0.37
N ASN A 159 14.57 6.83 0.49
CA ASN A 159 15.92 7.39 0.42
C ASN A 159 16.78 6.66 -0.61
N GLU A 160 16.22 6.37 -1.78
CA GLU A 160 16.95 5.71 -2.85
C GLU A 160 17.87 6.71 -3.57
N ASN A 161 19.00 6.23 -4.10
CA ASN A 161 19.84 7.05 -4.95
C ASN A 161 19.04 7.53 -6.16
N LEU A 162 18.92 8.85 -6.31
CA LEU A 162 18.21 9.46 -7.44
C LEU A 162 18.86 9.04 -8.75
N ASP A 163 18.11 8.32 -9.57
CA ASP A 163 18.48 7.99 -10.94
C ASP A 163 17.32 8.28 -11.90
N ALA A 164 17.46 7.92 -13.18
CA ALA A 164 16.43 8.16 -14.19
C ALA A 164 15.10 7.41 -13.92
N THR A 165 15.08 6.48 -12.96
CA THR A 165 13.99 5.52 -12.70
C THR A 165 13.53 5.48 -11.24
N HIS A 166 14.30 6.04 -10.31
CA HIS A 166 14.05 6.06 -8.87
C HIS A 166 13.99 7.51 -8.39
N LEU A 167 12.82 7.90 -7.90
CA LEU A 167 12.55 9.22 -7.33
C LEU A 167 12.53 9.11 -5.80
N ALA A 168 12.98 10.17 -5.12
CA ALA A 168 12.89 10.25 -3.66
C ALA A 168 11.44 10.29 -3.15
N GLU A 169 10.50 10.76 -3.99
CA GLU A 169 9.07 10.72 -3.75
C GLU A 169 8.30 10.28 -5.00
N PHE A 170 7.25 9.49 -4.82
CA PHE A 170 6.36 9.04 -5.88
C PHE A 170 4.98 8.70 -5.30
N HIS A 171 3.96 8.52 -6.13
CA HIS A 171 2.61 8.19 -5.68
C HIS A 171 2.37 6.68 -5.76
N GLN A 172 2.01 6.11 -4.62
CA GLN A 172 1.61 4.71 -4.53
C GLN A 172 0.08 4.61 -4.59
N VAL A 173 -0.41 3.77 -5.50
CA VAL A 173 -1.79 3.29 -5.52
C VAL A 173 -1.80 1.98 -4.74
N GLU A 174 -2.67 1.86 -3.73
CA GLU A 174 -2.86 0.63 -2.97
C GLU A 174 -4.33 0.27 -2.90
N GLY A 175 -4.64 -1.02 -3.01
CA GLY A 175 -5.97 -1.58 -2.78
C GLY A 175 -5.93 -2.72 -1.78
N VAL A 176 -6.94 -2.81 -0.93
CA VAL A 176 -7.09 -3.80 0.13
C VAL A 176 -8.52 -4.32 0.15
N VAL A 177 -8.71 -5.63 0.23
CA VAL A 177 -10.02 -6.25 0.45
C VAL A 177 -9.93 -7.15 1.66
N ALA A 178 -10.77 -6.88 2.66
CA ALA A 178 -10.87 -7.67 3.88
C ALA A 178 -12.24 -8.36 3.91
N ASP A 179 -12.24 -9.68 3.90
CA ASP A 179 -13.45 -10.51 3.97
C ASP A 179 -13.12 -11.87 4.60
N LYS A 180 -14.12 -12.72 4.78
CA LYS A 180 -13.96 -14.06 5.31
C LYS A 180 -13.50 -15.02 4.21
N ASN A 181 -12.49 -15.83 4.52
CA ASN A 181 -12.00 -16.93 3.68
C ASN A 181 -11.60 -16.51 2.25
N LEU A 182 -11.07 -15.29 2.09
CA LEU A 182 -10.41 -14.90 0.85
C LEU A 182 -9.20 -15.79 0.58
N SER A 183 -8.92 -15.96 -0.70
CA SER A 183 -7.89 -16.84 -1.24
C SER A 183 -7.13 -16.12 -2.34
N LEU A 184 -6.00 -16.68 -2.75
CA LEU A 184 -5.19 -16.14 -3.83
C LEU A 184 -5.96 -15.98 -5.16
N GLY A 185 -6.93 -16.87 -5.42
CA GLY A 185 -7.79 -16.76 -6.60
C GLY A 185 -8.68 -15.52 -6.59
N HIS A 186 -9.14 -15.09 -5.41
CA HIS A 186 -9.90 -13.83 -5.27
C HIS A 186 -9.02 -12.63 -5.60
N LEU A 187 -7.76 -12.63 -5.16
CA LEU A 187 -6.79 -11.59 -5.51
C LEU A 187 -6.57 -11.53 -7.01
N MET A 188 -6.30 -12.66 -7.65
CA MET A 188 -6.12 -12.72 -9.12
C MET A 188 -7.35 -12.19 -9.87
N GLY A 189 -8.57 -12.55 -9.45
CA GLY A 189 -9.80 -12.07 -10.07
C GLY A 189 -10.04 -10.55 -9.90
N VAL A 190 -9.67 -9.99 -8.73
CA VAL A 190 -9.69 -8.53 -8.52
C VAL A 190 -8.69 -7.85 -9.43
N MET A 191 -7.47 -8.39 -9.56
CA MET A 191 -6.43 -7.82 -10.42
C MET A 191 -6.80 -7.89 -11.90
N GLU A 192 -7.35 -9.01 -12.37
CA GLU A 192 -7.86 -9.14 -13.74
C GLU A 192 -8.94 -8.10 -14.05
N THR A 193 -9.87 -7.88 -13.11
CA THR A 193 -10.93 -6.88 -13.25
C THR A 193 -10.35 -5.46 -13.31
N PHE A 194 -9.44 -5.14 -12.40
CA PHE A 194 -8.80 -3.84 -12.31
C PHE A 194 -7.97 -3.52 -13.55
N TYR A 195 -7.07 -4.41 -13.95
CA TYR A 195 -6.19 -4.18 -15.10
C TYR A 195 -6.95 -4.14 -16.42
N LYS A 196 -8.01 -4.95 -16.57
CA LYS A 196 -8.89 -4.87 -17.75
C LYS A 196 -9.55 -3.50 -17.86
N ALA A 197 -9.96 -2.89 -16.75
CA ALA A 197 -10.58 -1.56 -16.75
C ALA A 197 -9.61 -0.43 -17.17
N ILE A 198 -8.29 -0.63 -17.01
CA ILE A 198 -7.25 0.30 -17.48
C ILE A 198 -6.61 -0.13 -18.82
N GLY A 199 -7.14 -1.16 -19.48
CA GLY A 199 -6.75 -1.58 -20.83
C GLY A 199 -5.63 -2.63 -20.91
N ILE A 200 -5.31 -3.31 -19.81
CA ILE A 200 -4.35 -4.42 -19.78
C ILE A 200 -5.12 -5.74 -19.63
N GLU A 201 -5.22 -6.50 -20.72
CA GLU A 201 -6.01 -7.75 -20.76
C GLU A 201 -5.22 -9.01 -20.42
N LYS A 202 -3.90 -8.98 -20.65
CA LYS A 202 -3.04 -10.15 -20.47
C LYS A 202 -2.20 -9.96 -19.21
N LEU A 203 -2.52 -10.74 -18.19
CA LEU A 203 -1.79 -10.79 -16.93
C LEU A 203 -1.04 -12.11 -16.76
N GLN A 204 0.11 -12.03 -16.09
CA GLN A 204 0.86 -13.14 -15.54
C GLN A 204 1.20 -12.83 -14.09
N PHE A 205 1.20 -13.88 -13.26
CA PHE A 205 1.51 -13.76 -11.84
C PHE A 205 2.76 -14.58 -11.54
N LYS A 206 3.74 -13.95 -10.89
CA LYS A 206 5.00 -14.58 -10.52
C LYS A 206 5.14 -14.57 -9.01
N PRO A 207 5.35 -15.72 -8.34
CA PRO A 207 5.63 -15.74 -6.91
C PRO A 207 6.80 -14.84 -6.54
N THR A 208 6.65 -14.09 -5.46
CA THR A 208 7.69 -13.21 -4.91
C THR A 208 7.66 -13.26 -3.39
N PHE A 209 8.50 -12.46 -2.73
CA PHE A 209 8.52 -12.33 -1.28
C PHE A 209 8.23 -10.89 -0.86
N ASN A 210 7.28 -10.72 0.07
CA ASN A 210 7.14 -9.51 0.86
C ASN A 210 7.05 -9.90 2.35
N PRO A 211 7.63 -9.13 3.29
CA PRO A 211 7.61 -9.47 4.71
C PRO A 211 6.20 -9.59 5.31
N TYR A 212 5.25 -8.82 4.80
CA TYR A 212 3.90 -8.68 5.34
C TYR A 212 2.82 -9.44 4.56
N THR A 213 3.17 -10.12 3.46
CA THR A 213 2.24 -10.98 2.71
C THR A 213 2.74 -12.40 2.49
N GLU A 214 1.87 -13.38 2.70
CA GLU A 214 2.11 -14.78 2.37
C GLU A 214 0.77 -15.46 2.03
N PRO A 215 0.57 -15.94 0.77
CA PRO A 215 1.45 -15.84 -0.40
C PRO A 215 1.57 -14.42 -0.99
N SER A 216 2.65 -14.17 -1.75
CA SER A 216 2.92 -12.92 -2.48
C SER A 216 3.16 -13.18 -3.97
N MET A 217 2.76 -12.22 -4.82
CA MET A 217 2.96 -12.27 -6.27
C MET A 217 3.26 -10.90 -6.89
N GLU A 218 4.23 -10.88 -7.78
CA GLU A 218 4.40 -9.82 -8.79
C GLU A 218 3.37 -10.03 -9.91
N ILE A 219 2.89 -8.93 -10.46
CA ILE A 219 1.90 -8.91 -11.55
C ILE A 219 2.58 -8.34 -12.79
N PHE A 220 2.54 -9.10 -13.88
CA PHE A 220 3.08 -8.72 -15.17
C PHE A 220 1.96 -8.49 -16.17
N GLY A 221 1.98 -7.35 -16.85
CA GLY A 221 1.08 -7.00 -17.94
C GLY A 221 1.80 -7.04 -19.30
N TYR A 222 1.15 -7.57 -20.33
CA TYR A 222 1.71 -7.51 -21.69
C TYR A 222 1.48 -6.14 -22.32
N HIS A 223 2.54 -5.41 -22.65
CA HIS A 223 2.44 -4.11 -23.28
C HIS A 223 2.50 -4.23 -24.82
N PRO A 224 1.39 -3.99 -25.56
CA PRO A 224 1.33 -4.25 -27.00
C PRO A 224 2.29 -3.39 -27.83
N GLY A 225 2.54 -2.14 -27.42
CA GLY A 225 3.48 -1.24 -28.11
C GLY A 225 4.95 -1.61 -27.94
N LEU A 226 5.30 -2.26 -26.83
CA LEU A 226 6.69 -2.67 -26.51
C LEU A 226 6.91 -4.16 -26.77
N LYS A 227 5.84 -4.90 -27.07
CA LYS A 227 5.81 -6.33 -27.37
C LYS A 227 6.50 -7.19 -26.30
N ARG A 228 6.41 -6.79 -25.03
CA ARG A 228 7.02 -7.49 -23.89
C ARG A 228 6.14 -7.46 -22.65
N TRP A 229 6.39 -8.38 -21.74
CA TRP A 229 5.82 -8.38 -20.38
C TRP A 229 6.55 -7.34 -19.54
N ILE A 230 5.80 -6.57 -18.76
CA ILE A 230 6.32 -5.52 -17.87
C ILE A 230 5.67 -5.73 -16.51
N GLU A 231 6.44 -5.56 -15.45
CA GLU A 231 5.90 -5.54 -14.10
C GLU A 231 4.98 -4.32 -13.95
N VAL A 232 3.73 -4.57 -13.58
CA VAL A 232 2.69 -3.53 -13.44
C VAL A 232 2.25 -3.35 -11.98
N GLY A 233 2.60 -4.27 -11.09
CA GLY A 233 2.35 -4.13 -9.66
C GLY A 233 2.81 -5.33 -8.85
N ASN A 234 2.67 -5.21 -7.53
CA ASN A 234 2.98 -6.25 -6.54
C ASN A 234 1.75 -6.46 -5.66
N SER A 235 1.56 -7.68 -5.14
CA SER A 235 0.39 -8.03 -4.37
C SER A 235 0.60 -9.25 -3.49
N GLY A 236 -0.35 -9.51 -2.59
CA GLY A 236 -0.34 -10.70 -1.76
C GLY A 236 -1.48 -10.76 -0.76
N MET A 237 -1.44 -11.77 0.10
CA MET A 237 -2.37 -11.94 1.22
C MET A 237 -1.68 -11.54 2.52
N PHE A 238 -2.25 -10.63 3.30
CA PHE A 238 -1.61 -10.21 4.55
C PHE A 238 -1.46 -11.38 5.52
N ARG A 239 -0.28 -11.44 6.13
CA ARG A 239 0.10 -12.49 7.06
C ARG A 239 -0.83 -12.53 8.28
N PRO A 240 -1.14 -13.73 8.82
CA PRO A 240 -1.82 -13.84 10.11
C PRO A 240 -1.10 -13.08 11.23
N GLU A 241 0.23 -13.06 11.24
CA GLU A 241 1.01 -12.34 12.25
C GLU A 241 0.82 -10.82 12.22
N MET A 242 0.39 -10.27 11.07
CA MET A 242 -0.05 -8.88 10.98
C MET A 242 -1.48 -8.71 11.48
N LEU A 243 -2.40 -9.58 11.07
CA LEU A 243 -3.84 -9.42 11.31
C LEU A 243 -4.31 -9.83 12.72
N ARG A 244 -3.75 -10.91 13.27
CA ARG A 244 -4.18 -11.48 14.57
C ARG A 244 -3.90 -10.53 15.74
N PRO A 245 -2.75 -9.85 15.83
CA PRO A 245 -2.51 -8.86 16.89
C PRO A 245 -3.48 -7.67 16.84
N MET A 246 -4.03 -7.34 15.67
CA MET A 246 -5.06 -6.29 15.55
C MET A 246 -6.39 -6.71 16.20
N GLY A 247 -6.65 -8.03 16.29
CA GLY A 247 -7.88 -8.60 16.82
C GLY A 247 -8.89 -9.01 15.74
N LEU A 248 -8.47 -9.15 14.48
CA LEU A 248 -9.35 -9.66 13.41
C LEU A 248 -9.68 -11.14 13.61
N PRO A 249 -10.95 -11.56 13.41
CA PRO A 249 -11.37 -12.97 13.54
C PRO A 249 -10.57 -13.93 12.67
N GLU A 250 -10.38 -15.18 13.12
CA GLU A 250 -9.55 -16.18 12.44
C GLU A 250 -9.98 -16.49 11.00
N ASP A 251 -11.28 -16.44 10.73
CA ASP A 251 -11.85 -16.66 9.40
C ASP A 251 -11.71 -15.44 8.47
N VAL A 252 -11.29 -14.28 8.97
CA VAL A 252 -10.99 -13.09 8.17
C VAL A 252 -9.59 -13.20 7.58
N SER A 253 -9.51 -12.99 6.27
CA SER A 253 -8.27 -12.83 5.52
C SER A 253 -8.33 -11.55 4.69
N VAL A 254 -7.16 -11.03 4.35
CA VAL A 254 -7.04 -9.74 3.66
C VAL A 254 -6.12 -9.92 2.46
N ILE A 255 -6.60 -9.51 1.29
CA ILE A 255 -5.81 -9.46 0.06
C ILE A 255 -5.48 -8.00 -0.26
N ALA A 256 -4.27 -7.74 -0.72
CA ALA A 256 -3.81 -6.39 -1.02
C ALA A 256 -2.92 -6.36 -2.25
N TRP A 257 -2.86 -5.20 -2.91
CA TRP A 257 -1.95 -4.94 -4.03
C TRP A 257 -1.54 -3.48 -4.06
N GLY A 258 -0.41 -3.21 -4.70
CA GLY A 258 0.09 -1.87 -4.92
C GLY A 258 0.82 -1.73 -6.25
N LEU A 259 0.83 -0.50 -6.77
CA LEU A 259 1.55 -0.08 -7.96
C LEU A 259 1.92 1.40 -7.85
N SER A 260 2.93 1.83 -8.61
CA SER A 260 3.30 3.25 -8.72
C SER A 260 2.44 3.93 -9.79
N LEU A 261 1.94 5.12 -9.49
CA LEU A 261 1.13 5.91 -10.42
C LEU A 261 1.95 6.48 -11.59
N GLU A 262 3.25 6.70 -11.37
CA GLU A 262 4.19 7.24 -12.35
C GLU A 262 4.59 6.24 -13.44
N ARG A 263 4.40 4.94 -13.21
CA ARG A 263 4.78 3.84 -14.12
C ARG A 263 3.58 3.36 -14.95
#